data_AF-A0A5S3URV5-F1
#
_entry.id   AF-A0A5S3URV5-F1
#
_cell.length_a   1.000
_cell.length_b   1.000
_cell.length_c   1.000
_cell.angle_alpha   90.00
_cell.angle_beta   90.00
_cell.angle_gamma   90.00
#
_symmetry.space_group_name_H-M   'P 1'
#
loop_
_entity.id
_entity.type
_entity.pdbx_description
1 polymer ?
#
loop_
_entity_poly.entity_id
_entity_poly.type
_entity_poly.pdbx_seq_one_letter_code
_entity_poly.pdbx_strand_id
1 'polypeptide(L)'
;NARYYPERLENGETRAELLARSKGLLMMSPEKWTGTQKERAEILFREFPDIKTAFSLTHSLRMIFSQRCTKEQGAVSLHSWYSKVGDFGNKAFNDIAAAM
;
A
#
# COMPACT_ATOMS: atom_id res chain seq x y z
N ASN A 1 39.75 -10.76 -1.94
CA ASN A 1 38.35 -10.54 -2.38
C ASN A 1 37.41 -11.46 -1.63
N ALA A 2 36.72 -10.96 -0.60
CA ALA A 2 35.65 -11.71 0.06
C ALA A 2 34.39 -11.67 -0.80
N ARG A 3 33.70 -12.80 -0.95
CA ARG A 3 32.44 -12.92 -1.70
C ARG A 3 31.31 -12.37 -0.83
N TYR A 4 30.60 -11.35 -1.32
CA TYR A 4 29.45 -10.77 -0.61
C TYR A 4 28.26 -11.72 -0.70
N TYR A 5 27.62 -11.98 0.44
CA TYR A 5 26.38 -12.74 0.55
C TYR A 5 25.31 -11.83 1.14
N PRO A 6 24.27 -11.44 0.37
CA PRO A 6 23.22 -10.58 0.89
C PRO A 6 22.36 -11.32 1.91
N GLU A 7 21.88 -10.58 2.90
CA GLU A 7 20.86 -11.07 3.83
C GLU A 7 19.57 -11.40 3.09
N ARG A 8 18.97 -12.54 3.45
CA ARG A 8 17.76 -13.07 2.83
C ARG A 8 16.63 -13.14 3.86
N LEU A 9 15.44 -12.81 3.40
CA LEU A 9 14.19 -12.89 4.15
C LEU A 9 13.66 -14.33 4.14
N GLU A 10 12.60 -14.58 4.90
CA GLU A 10 11.99 -15.92 5.04
C GLU A 10 11.49 -16.52 3.71
N ASN A 11 11.15 -15.69 2.73
CA ASN A 11 10.80 -16.12 1.37
C ASN A 11 12.02 -16.29 0.43
N GLY A 12 13.24 -16.19 0.97
CA GLY A 12 14.50 -16.30 0.24
C GLY A 12 14.92 -15.07 -0.56
N GLU A 13 14.12 -13.99 -0.57
CA GLU A 13 14.42 -12.76 -1.29
C GLU A 13 15.32 -11.83 -0.46
N THR A 14 16.14 -11.04 -1.14
CA THR A 14 16.80 -9.87 -0.53
C THR A 14 15.80 -8.72 -0.38
N ARG A 15 16.09 -7.73 0.48
CA ARG A 15 15.25 -6.52 0.62
C ARG A 15 15.04 -5.78 -0.71
N ALA A 16 16.05 -5.77 -1.59
CA ALA A 16 15.95 -5.16 -2.91
C ALA A 16 15.03 -5.95 -3.86
N GLU A 17 15.14 -7.28 -3.87
CA GLU A 17 14.25 -8.15 -4.65
C GLU A 17 12.81 -8.04 -4.15
N LEU A 18 12.59 -7.99 -2.84
CA LEU A 18 11.27 -7.80 -2.22
C LEU A 18 10.59 -6.53 -2.76
N LEU A 19 11.29 -5.39 -2.73
CA LEU A 19 10.76 -4.12 -3.25
C LEU A 19 10.49 -4.18 -4.75
N ALA A 20 11.43 -4.73 -5.53
CA ALA A 20 11.30 -4.80 -6.98
C ALA A 20 10.10 -5.67 -7.41
N ARG A 21 9.94 -6.84 -6.78
CA ARG A 21 8.89 -7.80 -7.12
C ARG A 21 7.53 -7.43 -6.54
N SER A 22 7.49 -6.60 -5.49
CA SER A 22 6.23 -6.12 -4.91
C SER A 22 5.57 -4.99 -5.71
N LYS A 23 6.24 -4.36 -6.68
CA LYS A 23 5.63 -3.30 -7.49
C LYS A 23 4.30 -3.71 -8.13
N GLY A 24 4.22 -4.95 -8.66
CA GLY A 24 3.01 -5.44 -9.30
C GLY A 24 1.84 -5.60 -8.33
N LEU A 25 2.08 -6.22 -7.16
CA LEU A 25 1.01 -6.49 -6.18
C LEU A 25 0.44 -5.22 -5.56
N LEU A 26 1.26 -4.16 -5.42
CA LEU A 26 0.83 -2.86 -4.91
C LEU A 26 -0.16 -2.13 -5.84
N MET A 27 -0.19 -2.50 -7.13
CA MET A 27 -1.07 -1.88 -8.13
C MET A 27 -2.42 -2.61 -8.28
N MET A 28 -2.62 -3.73 -7.60
CA MET A 28 -3.82 -4.55 -7.71
C MET A 28 -4.54 -4.69 -6.36
N SER A 29 -5.81 -5.11 -6.44
CA SER A 29 -6.62 -5.35 -5.25
C SER A 29 -6.15 -6.60 -4.50
N PRO A 30 -6.13 -6.61 -3.15
CA PRO A 30 -5.70 -7.76 -2.36
C PRO A 30 -6.46 -9.07 -2.66
N GLU A 31 -7.73 -8.98 -3.09
CA GLU A 31 -8.52 -10.17 -3.45
C GLU A 31 -7.95 -10.90 -4.67
N LYS A 32 -7.16 -10.20 -5.51
CA LYS A 32 -6.55 -10.75 -6.72
C LYS A 32 -5.15 -11.33 -6.49
N TRP A 33 -4.61 -11.21 -5.27
CA TRP A 33 -3.28 -11.71 -4.97
C TRP A 33 -3.23 -13.24 -4.95
N THR A 34 -2.22 -13.81 -5.59
CA THR A 34 -1.86 -15.22 -5.45
C THR A 34 -1.33 -15.50 -4.04
N GLY A 35 -1.26 -16.77 -3.63
CA GLY A 35 -0.71 -17.15 -2.32
C GLY A 35 0.70 -16.56 -2.08
N THR A 36 1.60 -16.70 -3.05
CA THR A 36 2.96 -16.14 -2.97
C THR A 36 2.99 -14.61 -2.95
N GLN A 37 1.99 -13.93 -3.55
CA GLN A 37 1.89 -12.48 -3.45
C GLN A 37 1.41 -12.04 -2.07
N LYS A 38 0.51 -12.79 -1.42
CA LYS A 38 0.07 -12.52 -0.05
C LYS A 38 1.22 -12.66 0.94
N GLU A 39 1.95 -13.78 0.87
CA GLU A 39 3.16 -14.00 1.69
C GLU A 39 4.18 -12.86 1.49
N ARG A 40 4.43 -12.47 0.24
CA ARG A 40 5.34 -11.35 -0.05
C ARG A 40 4.83 -10.03 0.52
N ALA A 41 3.53 -9.76 0.42
CA ALA A 41 2.92 -8.54 0.96
C ALA A 41 3.04 -8.48 2.49
N GLU A 42 2.90 -9.61 3.18
CA GLU A 42 3.10 -9.71 4.63
C GLU A 42 4.53 -9.30 5.02
N ILE A 43 5.54 -9.85 4.32
CA ILE A 43 6.95 -9.51 4.55
C ILE A 43 7.20 -8.03 4.21
N LEU A 44 6.71 -7.57 3.05
CA LEU A 44 6.87 -6.19 2.60
C LEU A 44 6.29 -5.18 3.60
N PHE A 45 5.08 -5.43 4.10
CA PHE A 45 4.41 -4.52 5.02
C PHE A 45 4.99 -4.56 6.43
N ARG A 46 5.66 -5.65 6.82
CA ARG A 46 6.45 -5.72 8.05
C ARG A 46 7.75 -4.94 7.92
N GLU A 47 8.46 -5.10 6.81
CA GLU A 47 9.74 -4.42 6.53
C GLU A 47 9.57 -2.92 6.23
N PHE A 48 8.45 -2.55 5.60
CA PHE A 48 8.17 -1.19 5.13
C PHE A 48 6.74 -0.76 5.52
N PRO A 49 6.50 -0.40 6.80
CA PRO A 49 5.19 0.04 7.28
C PRO A 49 4.60 1.22 6.51
N ASP A 50 5.43 2.16 6.04
CA ASP A 50 4.95 3.31 5.25
C ASP A 50 4.35 2.87 3.90
N ILE A 51 4.89 1.82 3.29
CA ILE A 51 4.33 1.24 2.06
C ILE A 51 2.96 0.61 2.37
N LYS A 52 2.81 -0.04 3.53
CA LYS A 52 1.51 -0.56 3.98
C LYS A 52 0.49 0.57 4.10
N THR A 53 0.83 1.66 4.78
CA THR A 53 -0.06 2.81 4.97
C THR A 53 -0.44 3.44 3.63
N ALA A 54 0.55 3.70 2.75
CA ALA A 54 0.30 4.23 1.41
C ALA A 54 -0.59 3.33 0.56
N PHE A 55 -0.36 2.01 0.62
CA PHE A 55 -1.20 1.02 -0.06
C PHE A 55 -2.63 1.03 0.48
N SER A 56 -2.81 1.03 1.80
CA SER A 56 -4.13 1.10 2.44
C SER A 56 -4.89 2.38 2.10
N LEU A 57 -4.23 3.53 2.06
CA LEU A 57 -4.84 4.81 1.66
C LEU A 57 -5.28 4.77 0.19
N THR A 58 -4.40 4.29 -0.71
CA THR A 58 -4.70 4.18 -2.14
C THR A 58 -5.86 3.21 -2.39
N HIS A 59 -5.84 2.06 -1.73
CA HIS A 59 -6.87 1.04 -1.86
C HIS A 59 -8.21 1.50 -1.28
N SER A 60 -8.23 2.12 -0.10
CA SER A 60 -9.46 2.63 0.50
C SER A 60 -10.11 3.74 -0.33
N LEU A 61 -9.32 4.62 -0.96
CA LEU A 61 -9.86 5.61 -1.90
C LEU A 61 -10.57 4.93 -3.08
N ARG A 62 -9.94 3.91 -3.67
CA ARG A 62 -10.55 3.11 -4.73
C ARG A 62 -11.88 2.48 -4.26
N MET A 63 -11.93 1.99 -3.03
CA MET A 63 -13.13 1.39 -2.46
C MET A 63 -14.27 2.40 -2.36
N ILE A 64 -14.00 3.63 -1.87
CA ILE A 64 -14.99 4.71 -1.77
C ILE A 64 -15.67 4.97 -3.12
N PHE A 65 -14.89 5.05 -4.21
CA PHE A 65 -15.43 5.29 -5.56
C PHE A 65 -16.06 4.06 -6.22
N SER A 66 -15.73 2.84 -5.76
CA SER A 66 -16.29 1.61 -6.31
C SER A 66 -17.60 1.18 -5.63
N GLN A 67 -17.82 1.61 -4.39
CA GLN A 67 -18.99 1.22 -3.61
C GLN A 67 -20.22 2.01 -4.05
N ARG A 68 -21.35 1.31 -4.24
CA ARG A 68 -22.65 1.97 -4.37
C ARG A 68 -23.07 2.51 -3.00
N CYS A 69 -23.02 3.82 -2.83
CA CYS A 69 -23.46 4.52 -1.64
C CYS A 69 -24.23 5.79 -2.03
N THR A 70 -24.97 6.38 -1.08
CA THR A 70 -25.57 7.69 -1.30
C THR A 70 -24.48 8.76 -1.31
N LYS A 71 -24.80 9.94 -1.85
CA LYS A 71 -23.86 11.07 -1.91
C LYS A 71 -23.35 11.46 -0.51
N GLU A 72 -24.24 11.41 0.48
CA GLU A 72 -23.96 11.75 1.88
C GLU A 72 -23.00 10.74 2.51
N GLN A 73 -23.23 9.44 2.28
CA GLN A 73 -22.36 8.37 2.76
C GLN A 73 -20.96 8.43 2.13
N GLY A 74 -20.91 8.73 0.82
CA GLY A 74 -19.66 8.95 0.10
C GLY A 74 -18.87 10.14 0.65
N ALA A 75 -19.54 11.26 0.92
CA ALA A 75 -18.93 12.46 1.49
C ALA A 75 -18.33 12.19 2.88
N VAL A 76 -19.03 11.45 3.75
CA VAL A 76 -18.51 11.05 5.07
C VAL A 76 -17.26 10.17 4.93
N SER A 77 -17.27 9.23 3.99
CA SER A 77 -16.14 8.34 3.74
C SER A 77 -14.91 9.09 3.22
N LEU A 78 -15.12 10.07 2.31
CA LEU A 78 -14.06 10.95 1.82
C LEU A 78 -13.49 11.83 2.93
N HIS A 79 -14.35 12.41 3.78
CA HIS A 79 -13.88 13.20 4.92
C HIS A 79 -12.98 12.39 5.85
N SER A 80 -13.39 11.15 6.17
CA SER A 80 -12.55 10.23 6.94
C SER A 80 -11.24 9.88 6.23
N TRP A 81 -11.26 9.75 4.90
CA TRP A 81 -10.06 9.49 4.12
C TRP A 81 -9.07 10.66 4.16
N TYR A 82 -9.56 11.91 4.04
CA TYR A 82 -8.72 13.10 4.18
C TYR A 82 -8.04 13.20 5.55
N SER A 83 -8.75 12.88 6.64
CA SER A 83 -8.13 12.83 7.98
C SER A 83 -6.95 11.83 8.01
N LYS A 84 -7.15 10.62 7.48
CA LYS A 84 -6.10 9.59 7.44
C LYS A 84 -4.90 10.00 6.58
N VAL A 85 -5.13 10.75 5.50
CA VAL A 85 -4.05 11.32 4.69
C VAL A 85 -3.25 12.35 5.48
N GLY A 86 -3.94 13.25 6.20
CA GLY A 86 -3.31 14.21 7.10
C GLY A 86 -2.45 13.53 8.16
N ASP A 87 -2.97 12.48 8.80
CA ASP A 87 -2.25 11.68 9.80
C ASP A 87 -1.02 10.98 9.22
N PHE A 88 -1.08 10.54 7.96
CA PHE A 88 0.06 9.93 7.28
C PHE A 88 1.19 10.94 7.01
N GLY A 89 0.88 12.24 6.92
CA GLY A 89 1.87 13.31 6.81
C GLY A 89 2.72 13.29 5.53
N ASN A 90 2.40 12.42 4.57
CA ASN A 90 3.16 12.30 3.34
C ASN A 90 2.78 13.41 2.35
N LYS A 91 3.78 14.19 1.92
CA LYS A 91 3.58 15.33 1.01
C LYS A 91 2.80 14.95 -0.26
N ALA A 92 3.14 13.83 -0.91
CA ALA A 92 2.48 13.45 -2.16
C ALA A 92 0.99 13.14 -1.96
N PHE A 93 0.63 12.48 -0.85
CA PHE A 93 -0.77 12.23 -0.52
C PHE A 93 -1.50 13.53 -0.15
N ASN A 94 -0.86 14.42 0.60
CA ASN A 94 -1.42 15.72 0.96
C ASN A 94 -1.65 16.61 -0.28
N ASP A 95 -0.71 16.63 -1.23
CA ASP A 95 -0.85 17.37 -2.49
C ASP A 95 -2.05 16.84 -3.31
N ILE A 96 -2.23 15.51 -3.38
CA ILE A 96 -3.38 14.90 -4.05
C ILE A 96 -4.69 15.22 -3.32
N ALA A 97 -4.70 15.14 -1.99
CA ALA A 97 -5.87 15.49 -1.19
C ALA A 97 -6.31 16.95 -1.38
N ALA A 98 -5.36 17.87 -1.50
CA ALA A 98 -5.65 19.29 -1.74
C ALA A 98 -6.16 19.59 -3.17
N ALA A 99 -5.89 18.71 -4.14
CA ALA A 99 -6.29 18.87 -5.53
C ALA A 99 -7.67 18.27 -5.86
N MET A 100 -8.26 17.50 -4.95
CA MET A 100 -9.60 16.89 -5.08
C MET A 100 -10.68 17.74 -4.41
#